data_AF-A0A6A3TY41-F1
#
_entry.id   AF-A0A6A3TY41-F1
#
_cell.length_a   1.000
_cell.length_b   1.000
_cell.length_c   1.000
_cell.angle_alpha   90.00
_cell.angle_beta   90.00
_cell.angle_gamma   90.00
#
_symmetry.space_group_name_H-M   'P 1'
#
loop_
_entity.id
_entity.type
_entity.pdbx_description
1 polymer ?
#
loop_
_entity_poly.entity_id
_entity_poly.type
_entity_poly.pdbx_seq_one_letter_code
_entity_poly.pdbx_strand_id
1 'polypeptide(L)'
;MALRSSAEMFDEAQRIGHQLQIDFDRYDRRQEIFRKKFAAETRKQNQGICDGAVTSNAMSSSVAALLFAQHDETQGDDRDESSRRGSRKGSLSSGPGGRRRLATEKAKHPDVFRALSCFCNPPNAATDVVCELCFGFRSASMVQPLPAPWTEFCDNTTRKHYFYHSDTRQVRWAPPPATDPLSVLVFERTNSVFTVCHCIPSNERRRRLMQKFREHAMQMARAEAEKRDRHLRGTFISLAMSLVPFSSDGKQPKK
;
A
#
# COMPACT_ATOMS: atom_id res chain seq x y z
N MET A 1 2.16 41.50 18.27
CA MET A 1 2.07 40.02 18.25
C MET A 1 2.67 39.51 19.54
N ALA A 2 1.87 38.95 20.44
CA ALA A 2 2.36 38.44 21.72
C ALA A 2 3.18 37.17 21.48
N LEU A 3 4.45 37.17 21.91
CA LEU A 3 5.30 35.97 21.88
C LEU A 3 4.73 34.99 22.91
N ARG A 4 4.24 33.83 22.46
CA ARG A 4 3.87 32.73 23.36
C ARG A 4 5.07 32.36 24.22
N SER A 5 4.85 32.17 25.51
CA SER A 5 5.89 31.77 26.44
C SER A 5 6.46 30.41 26.03
N SER A 6 7.77 30.22 26.13
CA SER A 6 8.45 28.96 25.83
C SER A 6 7.88 27.78 26.63
N ALA A 7 7.37 28.04 27.84
CA ALA A 7 6.69 27.05 28.67
C ALA A 7 5.40 26.53 28.02
N GLU A 8 4.58 27.41 27.44
CA GLU A 8 3.33 27.02 26.77
C GLU A 8 3.59 26.14 25.54
N MET A 9 4.68 26.40 24.81
CA MET A 9 5.08 25.58 23.67
C MET A 9 5.51 24.17 24.11
N PHE A 10 6.18 24.04 25.26
CA PHE A 10 6.60 22.75 25.80
C PHE A 10 5.39 21.91 26.24
N ASP A 11 4.43 22.51 26.94
CA ASP A 11 3.19 21.84 27.36
C ASP A 11 2.33 21.43 26.15
N GLU A 12 2.30 22.27 25.10
CA GLU A 12 1.64 21.93 23.83
C GLU A 12 2.33 20.75 23.14
N ALA A 13 3.66 20.71 23.10
CA ALA A 13 4.41 19.59 22.55
C ALA A 13 4.17 18.28 23.32
N GLN A 14 4.13 18.33 24.66
CA GLN A 14 3.80 17.16 25.47
C GLN A 14 2.38 16.63 25.20
N ARG A 15 1.39 17.52 25.07
CA ARG A 15 0.02 17.14 24.73
C ARG A 15 -0.08 16.50 23.35
N ILE A 16 0.62 17.05 22.36
CA ILE A 16 0.67 16.47 21.00
C ILE A 16 1.34 15.09 21.05
N GLY A 17 2.44 14.93 21.78
CA GLY A 17 3.11 13.64 21.96
C GLY A 17 2.18 12.58 22.56
N HIS A 18 1.45 12.93 23.63
CA HIS A 18 0.49 12.03 24.25
C HIS A 18 -0.68 11.67 23.31
N GLN A 19 -1.19 12.64 22.54
CA GLN A 19 -2.25 12.38 21.56
C GLN A 19 -1.79 11.45 20.44
N LEU A 20 -0.57 11.64 19.93
CA LEU A 20 0.01 10.76 18.91
C LEU A 20 0.18 9.33 19.45
N GLN A 21 0.62 9.17 20.70
CA GLN A 21 0.72 7.86 21.34
C GLN A 21 -0.63 7.13 21.35
N ILE A 22 -1.71 7.82 21.76
CA ILE A 22 -3.07 7.25 21.75
C ILE A 22 -3.48 6.83 20.33
N ASP A 23 -3.16 7.65 19.32
CA ASP A 23 -3.55 7.36 17.95
C ASP A 23 -2.75 6.20 17.34
N PHE A 24 -1.47 6.03 17.72
CA PHE A 24 -0.69 4.84 17.39
C PHE A 24 -1.29 3.58 18.04
N ASP A 25 -1.62 3.62 19.33
CA ASP A 25 -2.24 2.49 20.02
C ASP A 25 -3.58 2.10 19.38
N ARG A 26 -4.39 3.09 18.96
CA ARG A 26 -5.65 2.86 18.21
C ARG A 26 -5.40 2.25 16.84
N TYR A 27 -4.33 2.66 16.16
CA TYR A 27 -3.95 2.09 14.87
C TYR A 27 -3.53 0.62 15.03
N ASP A 28 -2.70 0.32 16.02
CA ASP A 28 -2.23 -1.05 16.29
C ASP A 28 -3.39 -1.98 16.67
N ARG A 29 -4.35 -1.51 17.48
CA ARG A 29 -5.58 -2.27 17.77
C ARG A 29 -6.38 -2.59 16.51
N ARG A 30 -6.50 -1.64 15.57
CA ARG A 30 -7.21 -1.89 14.29
C ARG A 30 -6.47 -2.89 13.41
N GLN A 31 -5.14 -2.81 13.36
CA GLN A 31 -4.31 -3.78 12.64
C GLN A 31 -4.45 -5.18 13.23
N GLU A 32 -4.48 -5.29 14.56
CA GLU A 32 -4.65 -6.57 15.23
C GLU A 32 -6.04 -7.18 14.96
N ILE A 33 -7.10 -6.37 15.01
CA ILE A 33 -8.45 -6.82 14.62
C ILE A 33 -8.46 -7.30 13.17
N PHE A 34 -7.81 -6.58 12.26
CA PHE A 34 -7.73 -6.99 10.86
C PHE A 34 -6.98 -8.31 10.70
N ARG A 35 -5.81 -8.48 11.33
CA ARG A 35 -5.04 -9.73 11.33
C ARG A 35 -5.86 -10.91 11.86
N LYS A 36 -6.54 -10.73 12.99
CA LYS A 36 -7.40 -11.78 13.57
C LYS A 36 -8.55 -12.17 12.64
N LYS A 37 -9.23 -11.19 12.02
CA LYS A 37 -10.29 -11.45 11.05
C LYS A 37 -9.77 -12.17 9.80
N PHE A 38 -8.64 -11.72 9.27
CA PHE A 38 -8.01 -12.36 8.12
C PHE A 38 -7.64 -13.81 8.41
N ALA A 39 -6.97 -14.08 9.54
CA ALA A 39 -6.62 -15.44 9.95
C ALA A 39 -7.85 -16.33 10.20
N ALA A 40 -8.94 -15.78 10.75
CA ALA A 40 -10.20 -16.51 10.90
C ALA A 40 -10.83 -16.86 9.55
N GLU A 41 -10.81 -15.94 8.59
CA GLU A 41 -11.35 -16.15 7.24
C GLU A 41 -10.52 -17.17 6.46
N THR A 42 -9.18 -17.10 6.54
CA THR A 42 -8.29 -18.11 5.95
C THR A 42 -8.54 -19.51 6.52
N ARG A 43 -8.79 -19.62 7.83
CA ARG A 43 -9.15 -20.91 8.44
C ARG A 43 -10.48 -21.45 7.92
N LYS A 44 -11.49 -20.59 7.77
CA LYS A 44 -12.79 -20.99 7.19
C LYS A 44 -12.65 -21.49 5.75
N GLN A 45 -11.87 -20.80 4.92
CA GLN A 45 -11.63 -21.24 3.54
C GLN A 45 -10.90 -22.59 3.48
N ASN A 46 -9.86 -22.77 4.31
CA ASN A 46 -9.14 -24.05 4.36
C ASN A 46 -10.04 -25.20 4.85
N GLN A 47 -10.91 -24.94 5.84
CA GLN A 47 -11.85 -25.95 6.33
C GLN A 47 -12.88 -26.35 5.25
N GLY A 48 -13.40 -25.39 4.48
CA GLY A 48 -14.31 -25.66 3.36
C GLY A 48 -13.68 -26.53 2.26
N ILE A 49 -12.37 -26.40 2.02
CA ILE A 49 -11.63 -27.24 1.06
C ILE A 49 -11.50 -28.68 1.58
N CYS A 50 -11.22 -28.88 2.87
CA CYS A 50 -11.14 -30.21 3.47
C CYS A 50 -12.50 -30.92 3.52
N ASP A 51 -13.57 -30.23 3.89
CA ASP A 51 -14.92 -30.82 3.99
C ASP A 51 -15.49 -31.17 2.59
N GLY A 52 -15.12 -30.41 1.56
CA GLY A 52 -15.49 -30.71 0.17
C GLY A 52 -14.83 -31.98 -0.40
N ALA A 53 -13.63 -32.32 0.07
CA ALA A 53 -12.92 -33.53 -0.37
C ALA A 53 -13.50 -34.83 0.23
N VAL A 54 -14.16 -34.77 1.39
CA VAL A 54 -14.73 -35.96 2.04
C VAL A 54 -16.08 -36.36 1.43
N THR A 55 -16.85 -35.41 0.89
CA THR A 55 -18.18 -35.69 0.31
C THR A 55 -18.14 -36.15 -1.15
N SER A 56 -17.04 -35.93 -1.85
CA SER A 56 -16.87 -36.31 -3.26
C SER A 56 -16.21 -37.70 -3.47
N ASN A 57 -15.76 -38.36 -2.40
CA ASN A 57 -15.02 -39.62 -2.49
C ASN A 57 -15.85 -40.89 -2.22
N ALA A 58 -17.18 -40.81 -2.15
CA ALA A 58 -18.05 -41.97 -1.96
C ALA A 58 -18.30 -42.81 -3.24
N MET A 59 -17.66 -42.50 -4.38
CA MET A 59 -17.87 -43.20 -5.66
C MET A 59 -16.60 -43.59 -6.43
N SER A 60 -15.38 -43.33 -5.92
CA SER A 60 -14.17 -43.75 -6.64
C SER A 60 -13.17 -44.43 -5.73
N SER A 61 -13.23 -45.76 -5.78
CA SER A 61 -12.30 -46.69 -5.19
C SER A 61 -10.89 -46.58 -5.80
N SER A 62 -9.90 -46.72 -4.90
CA SER A 62 -8.55 -47.25 -5.15
C SER A 62 -7.45 -46.32 -5.68
N VAL A 63 -6.34 -46.34 -4.92
CA VAL A 63 -4.97 -45.91 -5.25
C VAL A 63 -4.65 -44.42 -5.09
N ALA A 64 -4.42 -43.97 -3.84
CA ALA A 64 -3.31 -43.07 -3.47
C ALA A 64 -3.38 -42.71 -1.98
N ALA A 65 -3.14 -43.68 -1.11
CA ALA A 65 -2.79 -43.44 0.29
C ALA A 65 -1.30 -43.74 0.44
N LEU A 66 -0.47 -42.70 0.62
CA LEU A 66 0.82 -42.69 1.32
C LEU A 66 1.48 -41.32 1.11
N LEU A 67 2.04 -40.75 2.18
CA LEU A 67 2.68 -39.43 2.31
C LEU A 67 1.62 -38.32 2.51
N PHE A 68 1.28 -37.84 3.72
CA PHE A 68 2.12 -37.46 4.84
C PHE A 68 1.30 -37.52 6.14
N ALA A 69 1.72 -38.36 7.07
CA ALA A 69 1.36 -38.26 8.48
C ALA A 69 2.67 -38.25 9.25
N GLN A 70 2.89 -37.24 10.10
CA GLN A 70 3.47 -37.37 11.44
C GLN A 70 3.72 -35.98 12.10
N HIS A 71 3.07 -35.82 13.27
CA HIS A 71 3.43 -35.04 14.49
C HIS A 71 3.57 -33.50 14.41
N ASP A 72 3.18 -32.70 15.41
CA ASP A 72 2.91 -33.02 16.81
C ASP A 72 2.02 -31.97 17.51
N GLU A 73 1.48 -32.41 18.63
CA GLU A 73 0.54 -31.76 19.53
C GLU A 73 1.11 -30.50 20.23
N THR A 74 0.29 -29.47 20.40
CA THR A 74 0.31 -28.68 21.65
C THR A 74 -1.03 -28.01 21.88
N GLN A 75 -1.77 -28.64 22.80
CA GLN A 75 -3.03 -28.24 23.37
C GLN A 75 -2.78 -27.13 24.40
N GLY A 76 -3.34 -25.95 24.16
CA GLY A 76 -3.34 -24.81 25.08
C GLY A 76 -4.76 -24.28 25.20
N ASP A 77 -5.44 -24.76 26.23
CA ASP A 77 -6.79 -24.42 26.65
C ASP A 77 -6.69 -23.16 27.53
N ASP A 78 -7.25 -22.03 27.09
CA ASP A 78 -7.51 -20.89 27.97
C ASP A 78 -8.86 -20.29 27.58
N ARG A 79 -9.87 -20.73 28.35
CA ARG A 79 -11.14 -20.04 28.51
C ARG A 79 -10.87 -18.76 29.29
N ASP A 80 -11.32 -17.63 28.76
CA ASP A 80 -11.58 -16.48 29.62
C ASP A 80 -12.96 -15.91 29.37
N GLU A 81 -13.68 -15.88 30.47
CA GLU A 81 -15.10 -15.66 30.68
C GLU A 81 -15.27 -14.25 31.25
N SER A 82 -16.43 -13.64 30.99
CA SER A 82 -16.91 -12.41 31.64
C SER A 82 -16.24 -11.08 31.24
N SER A 83 -17.02 -10.16 30.68
CA SER A 83 -17.88 -9.31 31.51
C SER A 83 -18.75 -8.34 30.71
N ARG A 84 -19.96 -8.15 31.21
CA ARG A 84 -21.00 -7.21 30.77
C ARG A 84 -20.73 -5.80 31.33
N ARG A 85 -21.50 -4.82 30.83
CA ARG A 85 -21.67 -3.39 31.22
C ARG A 85 -20.77 -2.45 30.41
N GLY A 86 -21.22 -1.30 29.90
CA GLY A 86 -22.49 -0.60 29.99
C GLY A 86 -22.44 0.70 29.17
N SER A 87 -23.63 1.26 28.97
CA SER A 87 -23.92 2.56 28.34
C SER A 87 -22.95 3.71 28.67
N ARG A 88 -22.69 4.56 27.68
CA ARG A 88 -22.97 6.02 27.80
C ARG A 88 -22.96 6.71 26.43
N LYS A 89 -24.13 7.26 26.07
CA LYS A 89 -24.31 8.35 25.11
C LYS A 89 -23.47 9.54 25.54
N GLY A 90 -22.72 10.12 24.61
CA GLY A 90 -22.06 11.42 24.76
C GLY A 90 -22.12 12.16 23.44
N SER A 91 -23.15 13.01 23.29
CA SER A 91 -23.18 14.07 22.29
C SER A 91 -22.06 15.06 22.59
N LEU A 92 -21.19 15.33 21.61
CA LEU A 92 -20.32 16.49 21.63
C LEU A 92 -20.46 17.25 20.30
N SER A 93 -21.21 18.34 20.43
CA SER A 93 -21.09 19.62 19.75
C SER A 93 -20.03 19.74 18.64
N SER A 94 -20.54 19.94 17.43
CA SER A 94 -19.90 20.58 16.29
C SER A 94 -19.45 22.01 16.64
N GLY A 95 -18.15 22.22 16.82
CA GLY A 95 -17.54 23.55 16.85
C GLY A 95 -17.04 23.95 15.45
N PRO A 96 -17.37 25.17 14.95
CA PRO A 96 -16.85 25.67 13.69
C PRO A 96 -15.51 26.37 13.97
N GLY A 97 -14.39 25.71 13.70
CA GLY A 97 -13.08 26.28 14.02
C GLY A 97 -11.95 25.74 13.17
N GLY A 98 -11.59 26.48 12.12
CA GLY A 98 -10.23 26.47 11.58
C GLY A 98 -9.84 25.33 10.66
N ARG A 99 -10.50 25.20 9.50
CA ARG A 99 -9.88 24.57 8.31
C ARG A 99 -8.67 25.42 7.89
N ARG A 100 -7.49 25.13 8.47
CA ARG A 100 -6.21 25.64 7.96
C ARG A 100 -6.04 25.12 6.53
N ARG A 101 -5.93 26.06 5.59
CA ARG A 101 -5.74 25.85 4.15
C ARG A 101 -4.42 25.12 3.87
N LEU A 102 -4.43 23.79 3.89
CA LEU A 102 -3.39 22.92 3.31
C LEU A 102 -3.54 22.85 1.77
N ALA A 103 -3.74 24.00 1.13
CA ALA A 103 -4.10 24.09 -0.29
C ALA A 103 -2.93 24.55 -1.20
N THR A 104 -1.74 24.86 -0.65
CA THR A 104 -0.69 25.55 -1.42
C THR A 104 0.46 24.67 -1.92
N GLU A 105 0.68 23.46 -1.39
CA GLU A 105 1.76 22.59 -1.91
C GLU A 105 1.38 21.80 -3.15
N LYS A 106 0.09 21.48 -3.33
CA LYS A 106 -0.38 20.68 -4.48
C LYS A 106 -0.15 21.39 -5.82
N ALA A 107 -0.05 22.72 -5.81
CA ALA A 107 0.18 23.53 -7.01
C ALA A 107 1.63 23.53 -7.49
N LYS A 108 2.62 23.21 -6.62
CA LYS A 108 4.04 23.30 -6.99
C LYS A 108 4.53 22.09 -7.79
N HIS A 109 3.91 20.93 -7.62
CA HIS A 109 4.31 19.70 -8.28
C HIS A 109 3.10 18.89 -8.79
N PRO A 110 2.36 19.42 -9.80
CA PRO A 110 1.20 18.73 -10.36
C PRO A 110 1.57 17.35 -10.92
N ASP A 111 2.78 17.19 -11.47
CA ASP A 111 3.24 15.94 -12.07
C ASP A 111 3.50 14.85 -11.04
N VAL A 112 4.04 15.21 -9.86
CA VAL A 112 4.25 14.26 -8.77
C VAL A 112 2.91 13.79 -8.21
N PHE A 113 1.94 14.71 -8.03
CA PHE A 113 0.60 14.32 -7.57
C PHE A 113 -0.17 13.51 -8.60
N ARG A 114 0.01 13.77 -9.90
CA ARG A 114 -0.56 12.95 -10.99
C ARG A 114 0.09 11.57 -11.06
N ALA A 115 1.40 11.47 -10.82
CA ALA A 115 2.10 10.19 -10.73
C ALA A 115 1.75 9.40 -9.45
N LEU A 116 1.35 10.10 -8.37
CA LEU A 116 0.94 9.46 -7.12
C LEU A 116 -0.56 9.19 -7.04
N SER A 117 -1.40 9.82 -7.87
CA SER A 117 -2.86 9.63 -7.82
C SER A 117 -3.28 8.20 -8.17
N CYS A 118 -2.55 7.53 -9.06
CA CYS A 118 -2.75 6.11 -9.35
C CYS A 118 -2.43 5.18 -8.16
N PHE A 119 -1.76 5.67 -7.12
CA PHE A 119 -1.54 4.94 -5.87
C PHE A 119 -2.63 5.15 -4.83
N CYS A 120 -3.40 6.24 -4.92
CA CYS A 120 -4.31 6.70 -3.86
C CYS A 120 -5.80 6.67 -4.22
N ASN A 121 -6.16 6.46 -5.49
CA ASN A 121 -7.57 6.28 -5.85
C ASN A 121 -8.05 4.92 -5.33
N PRO A 122 -9.05 4.87 -4.44
CA PRO A 122 -9.67 3.62 -4.05
C PRO A 122 -10.23 2.96 -5.32
N PRO A 123 -10.00 1.65 -5.50
CA PRO A 123 -10.51 0.93 -6.65
C PRO A 123 -12.03 1.11 -6.71
N ASN A 124 -12.50 1.80 -7.74
CA ASN A 124 -13.92 1.76 -8.09
C ASN A 124 -14.10 0.48 -8.90
N ALA A 125 -15.15 -0.32 -8.68
CA ALA A 125 -15.23 -1.70 -9.17
C ALA A 125 -15.00 -1.88 -10.69
N ALA A 126 -15.36 -0.89 -11.52
CA ALA A 126 -15.10 -0.91 -12.96
C ALA A 126 -13.62 -0.64 -13.32
N THR A 127 -12.92 0.15 -12.51
CA THR A 127 -11.49 0.47 -12.70
C THR A 127 -10.59 -0.70 -12.31
N ASP A 128 -11.11 -1.75 -11.68
CA ASP A 128 -10.31 -2.91 -11.27
C ASP A 128 -9.94 -3.81 -12.45
N VAL A 129 -10.74 -3.80 -13.52
CA VAL A 129 -10.53 -4.70 -14.66
C VAL A 129 -9.69 -4.04 -15.74
N VAL A 130 -9.97 -2.77 -16.07
CA VAL A 130 -9.30 -2.03 -17.16
C VAL A 130 -8.56 -0.80 -16.62
N CYS A 131 -7.40 -0.51 -17.19
CA CYS A 131 -6.62 0.68 -16.85
C CYS A 131 -7.19 1.93 -17.53
N GLU A 132 -7.44 2.99 -16.76
CA GLU A 132 -7.95 4.26 -17.32
C GLU A 132 -6.94 5.01 -18.19
N LEU A 133 -5.65 4.69 -18.08
CA LEU A 133 -4.58 5.38 -18.81
C LEU A 133 -4.32 4.76 -20.18
N CYS A 134 -4.14 3.44 -20.25
CA CYS A 134 -3.85 2.75 -21.50
C CYS A 134 -4.98 1.84 -21.99
N PHE A 135 -6.11 1.78 -21.29
CA PHE A 135 -7.26 0.93 -21.62
C PHE A 135 -6.96 -0.56 -21.76
N GLY A 136 -5.82 -1.04 -21.25
CA GLY A 136 -5.50 -2.47 -21.20
C GLY A 136 -6.03 -3.14 -19.93
N PHE A 137 -6.18 -4.46 -19.96
CA PHE A 137 -6.56 -5.27 -18.81
C PHE A 137 -5.51 -5.19 -17.70
N ARG A 138 -5.92 -5.01 -16.44
CA ARG A 138 -4.97 -4.86 -15.33
C ARG A 138 -4.22 -6.13 -14.96
N SER A 139 -4.72 -7.29 -15.39
CA SER A 139 -4.11 -8.60 -15.20
C SER A 139 -4.42 -9.47 -16.40
N ALA A 140 -3.47 -10.34 -16.78
CA ALA A 140 -3.68 -11.35 -17.81
C ALA A 140 -4.82 -12.33 -17.44
N SER A 141 -5.05 -12.56 -16.15
CA SER A 141 -6.13 -13.43 -15.66
C SER A 141 -7.54 -12.87 -15.88
N MET A 142 -7.66 -11.57 -16.16
CA MET A 142 -8.96 -10.93 -16.44
C MET A 142 -9.34 -11.03 -17.91
N VAL A 143 -8.41 -11.44 -18.77
CA VAL A 143 -8.62 -11.53 -20.20
C VAL A 143 -9.43 -12.79 -20.49
N GLN A 144 -10.60 -12.61 -21.11
CA GLN A 144 -11.42 -13.73 -21.53
C GLN A 144 -10.92 -14.28 -22.87
N PRO A 145 -10.89 -15.61 -23.05
CA PRO A 145 -10.55 -16.20 -24.34
C PRO A 145 -11.60 -15.80 -25.39
N LEU A 146 -11.17 -15.69 -26.65
CA LEU A 146 -12.09 -15.48 -27.76
C LEU A 146 -13.04 -16.69 -27.89
N PRO A 147 -14.27 -16.48 -28.39
CA PRO A 147 -15.17 -17.59 -28.70
C PRO A 147 -14.50 -18.57 -29.66
N ALA A 148 -14.47 -19.85 -29.32
CA ALA A 148 -13.98 -20.86 -30.25
C ALA A 148 -14.85 -20.85 -31.53
N PRO A 149 -14.26 -20.94 -32.73
CA PRO A 149 -12.86 -21.25 -33.00
C PRO A 149 -12.06 -20.04 -33.54
N TRP A 150 -12.31 -18.84 -33.01
CA TRP A 150 -11.64 -17.62 -33.44
C TRP A 150 -10.27 -17.46 -32.79
N THR A 151 -9.31 -16.95 -33.58
CA THR A 151 -7.96 -16.60 -33.11
C THR A 151 -7.59 -15.20 -33.58
N GLU A 152 -6.93 -14.42 -32.72
CA GLU A 152 -6.41 -13.09 -33.07
C GLU A 152 -4.99 -13.19 -33.63
N PHE A 153 -4.72 -12.43 -34.68
CA PHE A 153 -3.41 -12.28 -35.31
C PHE A 153 -3.07 -10.80 -35.46
N CYS A 154 -1.78 -10.46 -35.43
CA CYS A 154 -1.28 -9.11 -35.70
C CYS A 154 -0.65 -9.08 -37.09
N ASP A 155 -1.13 -8.21 -37.97
CA ASP A 155 -0.48 -7.96 -39.25
C ASP A 155 0.80 -7.14 -39.05
N ASN A 156 1.94 -7.71 -39.45
CA ASN A 156 3.25 -7.07 -39.31
C ASN A 156 3.39 -5.77 -40.12
N THR A 157 2.64 -5.63 -41.22
CA THR A 157 2.73 -4.48 -42.11
C THR A 157 1.95 -3.28 -41.57
N THR A 158 0.68 -3.50 -41.20
CA THR A 158 -0.19 -2.43 -40.70
C THR A 158 -0.17 -2.26 -39.18
N ARG A 159 0.41 -3.23 -38.45
CA ARG A 159 0.31 -3.35 -36.98
C ARG A 159 -1.14 -3.40 -36.47
N LYS A 160 -2.07 -3.79 -37.34
CA LYS A 160 -3.48 -3.98 -36.97
C LYS A 160 -3.76 -5.43 -36.67
N HIS A 161 -4.63 -5.65 -35.69
CA HIS A 161 -5.06 -7.00 -35.37
C HIS A 161 -6.30 -7.39 -36.17
N TYR A 162 -6.35 -8.66 -36.54
CA TYR A 162 -7.48 -9.27 -37.23
C TYR A 162 -7.81 -10.62 -36.59
N PHE A 163 -9.02 -11.08 -36.81
CA PHE A 163 -9.57 -12.30 -36.26
C PHE A 163 -9.77 -13.30 -37.39
N TYR A 164 -9.30 -14.52 -37.17
CA TYR A 164 -9.41 -15.61 -38.12
C TYR A 164 -10.24 -16.75 -37.54
N HIS A 165 -11.20 -17.22 -38.32
CA HIS A 165 -12.00 -18.39 -37.99
C HIS A 165 -11.38 -19.63 -38.63
N SER A 166 -10.93 -20.60 -37.83
CA SER A 166 -10.20 -21.77 -38.36
C SER A 166 -11.03 -22.60 -39.33
N ASP A 167 -12.30 -22.86 -38.99
CA ASP A 167 -13.10 -23.85 -39.72
C ASP A 167 -13.65 -23.30 -41.04
N THR A 168 -14.17 -22.07 -41.03
CA THR A 168 -14.74 -21.41 -42.22
C THR A 168 -13.71 -20.64 -43.04
N ARG A 169 -12.47 -20.53 -42.55
CA ARG A 169 -11.38 -19.75 -43.17
C ARG A 169 -11.71 -18.26 -43.35
N GLN A 170 -12.67 -17.74 -42.60
CA GLN A 170 -13.07 -16.34 -42.66
C GLN A 170 -12.11 -15.43 -41.88
N VAL A 171 -11.87 -14.23 -42.40
CA VAL A 171 -11.08 -13.17 -41.77
C VAL A 171 -11.98 -11.99 -41.45
N ARG A 172 -11.85 -11.42 -40.24
CA ARG A 172 -12.57 -10.22 -39.81
C ARG A 172 -11.62 -9.24 -39.15
N TRP A 173 -11.83 -7.95 -39.37
CA TRP A 173 -11.08 -6.87 -38.72
C TRP A 173 -11.76 -6.34 -37.46
N ALA A 174 -12.96 -6.84 -37.15
CA ALA A 174 -13.70 -6.52 -35.94
C ALA A 174 -13.84 -7.79 -35.07
N PRO A 175 -13.93 -7.65 -33.73
CA PRO A 175 -14.10 -8.79 -32.83
C PRO A 175 -15.31 -9.66 -33.22
N PRO A 176 -15.21 -10.99 -33.12
CA PRO A 176 -16.30 -11.91 -33.42
C PRO A 176 -17.57 -11.64 -32.58
N PRO A 177 -18.76 -12.00 -33.09
CA PRO A 177 -19.97 -12.00 -32.27
C PRO A 177 -19.78 -12.96 -31.08
N ALA A 178 -20.35 -12.60 -29.93
CA ALA A 178 -20.13 -13.25 -28.62
C ALA A 178 -18.76 -13.03 -27.97
N THR A 179 -17.92 -12.13 -28.49
CA THR A 179 -16.76 -11.63 -27.72
C THR A 179 -17.25 -10.86 -26.50
N ASP A 180 -16.57 -11.04 -25.36
CA ASP A 180 -16.87 -10.34 -24.12
C ASP A 180 -16.88 -8.80 -24.31
N PRO A 181 -17.88 -8.08 -23.78
CA PRO A 181 -17.99 -6.63 -23.97
C PRO A 181 -16.77 -5.82 -23.49
N LEU A 182 -16.09 -6.26 -22.42
CA LEU A 182 -14.88 -5.57 -21.95
C LEU A 182 -13.74 -5.75 -22.95
N SER A 183 -13.61 -6.95 -23.51
CA SER A 183 -12.62 -7.25 -24.55
C SER A 183 -12.85 -6.41 -25.81
N VAL A 184 -14.11 -6.17 -26.20
CA VAL A 184 -14.47 -5.24 -27.29
C VAL A 184 -14.06 -3.80 -26.96
N LEU A 185 -14.34 -3.31 -25.76
CA LEU A 185 -13.93 -1.98 -25.32
C LEU A 185 -12.40 -1.80 -25.32
N VAL A 186 -11.66 -2.82 -24.90
CA VAL A 186 -10.18 -2.82 -24.95
C VAL A 186 -9.69 -2.80 -26.39
N PHE A 187 -10.32 -3.56 -27.29
CA PHE A 187 -9.98 -3.57 -28.73
C PHE A 187 -10.17 -2.21 -29.39
N GLU A 188 -11.28 -1.51 -29.13
CA GLU A 188 -11.55 -0.18 -29.71
C GLU A 188 -10.46 0.85 -29.39
N ARG A 189 -9.78 0.70 -28.24
CA ARG A 189 -8.73 1.63 -27.79
C ARG A 189 -7.31 1.16 -28.07
N THR A 190 -7.08 -0.15 -27.98
CA THR A 190 -5.72 -0.72 -28.04
C THR A 190 -5.46 -1.53 -29.29
N ASN A 191 -6.49 -1.77 -30.10
CA ASN A 191 -6.45 -2.55 -31.33
C ASN A 191 -6.09 -4.04 -31.13
N SER A 192 -6.29 -4.57 -29.92
CA SER A 192 -6.17 -6.00 -29.58
C SER A 192 -7.12 -6.35 -28.43
N VAL A 193 -7.70 -7.56 -28.42
CA VAL A 193 -8.54 -7.99 -27.28
C VAL A 193 -7.71 -8.56 -26.13
N PHE A 194 -6.41 -8.79 -26.32
CA PHE A 194 -5.51 -9.37 -25.31
C PHE A 194 -4.56 -8.36 -24.66
N THR A 195 -4.73 -7.06 -24.89
CA THR A 195 -3.82 -6.04 -24.37
C THR A 195 -3.84 -5.99 -22.84
N VAL A 196 -2.72 -6.32 -22.21
CA VAL A 196 -2.51 -6.16 -20.76
C VAL A 196 -1.88 -4.79 -20.48
N CYS A 197 -2.36 -4.13 -19.45
CA CYS A 197 -1.86 -2.84 -18.97
C CYS A 197 -0.41 -2.96 -18.47
N HIS A 198 0.42 -2.03 -18.93
CA HIS A 198 1.81 -1.86 -18.46
C HIS A 198 2.00 -0.58 -17.62
N CYS A 199 0.95 0.22 -17.43
CA CYS A 199 1.01 1.49 -16.70
C CYS A 199 1.16 1.30 -15.19
N ILE A 200 0.63 0.22 -14.63
CA ILE A 200 0.71 -0.05 -13.20
C ILE A 200 1.95 -0.92 -12.97
N PRO A 201 2.96 -0.45 -12.22
CA PRO A 201 4.03 -1.32 -11.80
C PRO A 201 3.40 -2.51 -11.09
N SER A 202 3.81 -3.74 -11.42
CA SER A 202 3.32 -4.94 -10.73
C SER A 202 3.31 -4.72 -9.22
N ASN A 203 2.36 -5.31 -8.50
CA ASN A 203 2.25 -5.13 -7.04
C ASN A 203 3.61 -5.34 -6.35
N GLU A 204 4.37 -6.33 -6.80
CA GLU A 204 5.74 -6.62 -6.40
C GLU A 204 6.71 -5.44 -6.68
N ARG A 205 6.70 -4.90 -7.90
CA ARG A 205 7.50 -3.71 -8.26
C ARG A 205 7.11 -2.49 -7.42
N ARG A 206 5.82 -2.28 -7.15
CA ARG A 206 5.32 -1.20 -6.26
C ARG A 206 5.83 -1.38 -4.83
N ARG A 207 5.78 -2.60 -4.26
CA ARG A 207 6.33 -2.89 -2.92
C ARG A 207 7.81 -2.57 -2.85
N ARG A 208 8.61 -3.03 -3.82
CA ARG A 208 10.05 -2.75 -3.89
C ARG A 208 10.33 -1.26 -4.00
N LEU A 209 9.54 -0.53 -4.80
CA LEU A 209 9.68 0.92 -4.92
C LEU A 209 9.37 1.64 -3.60
N MET A 210 8.29 1.27 -2.92
CA MET A 210 7.93 1.84 -1.62
C MET A 210 8.95 1.49 -0.53
N GLN A 211 9.52 0.29 -0.58
CA GLN A 211 10.62 -0.10 0.30
C GLN A 211 11.85 0.78 0.07
N LYS A 212 12.27 0.98 -1.19
CA LYS A 212 13.39 1.90 -1.51
C LYS A 212 13.12 3.33 -1.06
N PHE A 213 11.89 3.84 -1.25
CA PHE A 213 11.52 5.16 -0.73
C PHE A 213 11.63 5.24 0.79
N ARG A 214 11.19 4.20 1.50
CA ARG A 214 11.31 4.11 2.96
C ARG A 214 12.78 4.09 3.40
N GLU A 215 13.61 3.29 2.75
CA GLU A 215 15.06 3.22 3.02
C GLU A 215 15.74 4.57 2.79
N HIS A 216 15.44 5.24 1.66
CA HIS A 216 15.97 6.56 1.35
C HIS A 216 15.52 7.61 2.39
N ALA A 217 14.25 7.60 2.79
CA ALA A 217 13.75 8.50 3.83
C ALA A 217 14.46 8.29 5.17
N MET A 218 14.71 7.03 5.56
CA MET A 218 15.48 6.71 6.77
C MET A 218 16.93 7.17 6.67
N GLN A 219 17.57 7.03 5.51
CA GLN A 219 18.93 7.53 5.27
C GLN A 219 19.01 9.05 5.37
N MET A 220 18.07 9.78 4.76
CA MET A 220 18.02 11.24 4.89
C MET A 220 17.81 11.68 6.34
N ALA A 221 16.91 11.02 7.07
CA ALA A 221 16.68 11.32 8.48
C ALA A 221 17.95 11.12 9.34
N ARG A 222 18.71 10.04 9.08
CA ARG A 222 20.01 9.80 9.75
C ARG A 222 21.03 10.88 9.41
N ALA A 223 21.17 11.22 8.13
CA ALA A 223 22.10 12.25 7.69
C ALA A 223 21.78 13.62 8.31
N GLU A 224 20.50 13.97 8.42
CA GLU A 224 20.07 15.20 9.07
C GLU A 224 20.34 15.16 10.58
N ALA A 225 20.09 14.03 11.24
CA ALA A 225 20.40 13.85 12.67
C ALA A 225 21.90 14.01 12.95
N GLU A 226 22.77 13.39 12.14
CA GLU A 226 24.22 13.55 12.26
C GLU A 226 24.67 15.01 12.04
N LYS A 227 24.07 15.70 11.06
CA LYS A 227 24.36 17.12 10.82
C LYS A 227 24.01 17.99 12.03
N ARG A 228 22.87 17.72 12.68
CA ARG A 228 22.46 18.40 13.91
C ARG A 228 23.41 18.08 15.07
N ASP A 229 23.81 16.82 15.23
CA ASP A 229 24.76 16.42 16.28
C ASP A 229 26.11 17.14 16.12
N ARG A 230 26.68 17.17 14.90
CA ARG A 230 27.93 17.90 14.61
C ARG A 230 27.79 19.39 14.90
N HIS A 231 26.65 19.99 14.56
CA HIS A 231 26.40 21.40 14.83
C HIS A 231 26.35 21.68 16.35
N LEU A 232 25.63 20.86 17.13
CA LEU A 232 25.55 20.98 18.58
C LEU A 232 26.89 20.77 19.27
N ARG A 233 27.69 19.81 18.79
CA ARG A 233 29.07 19.63 19.30
C ARG A 233 29.94 20.85 19.02
N GLY A 234 29.84 21.42 17.81
CA GLY A 234 30.57 22.63 17.45
C GLY A 234 30.19 23.85 18.31
N THR A 235 28.89 24.07 18.54
CA THR A 235 28.42 25.17 19.40
C THR A 235 28.84 24.96 20.85
N PHE A 236 28.75 23.73 21.37
CA PHE A 236 29.20 23.40 22.72
C PHE A 236 30.70 23.66 22.91
N ILE A 237 31.54 23.23 21.98
CA ILE A 237 32.99 23.48 22.03
C ILE A 237 33.28 24.99 21.98
N SER A 238 32.61 25.74 21.10
CA SER A 238 32.76 27.19 21.02
C SER A 238 32.39 27.90 22.32
N LEU A 239 31.30 27.46 22.97
CA LEU A 239 30.88 27.99 24.27
C LEU A 239 31.89 27.64 25.35
N ALA A 240 32.36 26.39 25.41
CA ALA A 240 33.37 25.96 26.37
C ALA A 240 34.66 26.78 26.26
N MET A 241 35.15 27.05 25.04
CA MET A 241 36.33 27.90 24.81
C MET A 241 36.13 29.36 25.20
N SER A 242 34.90 29.88 25.12
CA SER A 242 34.59 31.24 25.59
C SER A 242 34.56 31.36 27.12
N LEU A 243 34.32 30.25 27.83
CA LEU A 243 34.23 30.21 29.29
C LEU A 243 35.57 29.96 29.98
N VAL A 244 36.60 29.49 29.26
CA VAL A 244 37.95 29.33 29.82
C VAL A 244 38.57 30.74 29.91
N PRO A 245 38.74 31.32 31.12
CA PRO A 245 39.39 32.60 31.24
C PRO A 245 40.82 32.46 30.74
N PHE A 246 41.19 33.26 29.73
CA PHE A 246 42.58 33.39 29.31
C PHE A 246 43.35 34.00 30.48
N SER A 247 44.01 33.17 31.29
CA SER A 247 45.05 33.61 32.22
C SER A 247 46.24 34.09 31.40
N SER A 248 46.14 35.31 30.88
CA SER A 248 47.27 36.05 30.34
C SER A 248 48.12 36.55 31.51
N ASP A 249 48.76 35.63 32.24
CA ASP A 249 49.81 35.97 33.20
C ASP A 249 51.09 36.32 32.43
N GLY A 250 51.04 37.46 31.75
CA GLY A 250 52.19 38.12 31.18
C GLY A 250 52.99 38.78 32.31
N LYS A 251 53.82 37.99 33.00
CA LYS A 251 54.99 38.52 33.71
C LYS A 251 55.89 39.23 32.69
N GLN A 252 55.70 40.53 32.53
CA GLN A 252 56.67 41.41 31.87
C GLN A 252 57.99 41.37 32.67
N PRO A 253 59.13 40.97 32.06
CA PRO A 253 60.41 41.09 32.72
C PRO A 253 60.79 42.58 32.78
N LYS A 254 60.79 43.15 33.99
CA LYS A 254 61.36 44.49 34.23
C LYS A 254 62.85 44.47 33.90
N LYS A 255 63.27 45.33 32.97
CA LYS A 255 64.65 45.78 32.80
C LYS A 255 64.83 47.12 33.51
#